data_AF-A0A705WYQ0-F1
#
_entry.id   AF-A0A705WYQ0-F1
#
_cell.length_a   1.000
_cell.length_b   1.000
_cell.length_c   1.000
_cell.angle_alpha   90.00
_cell.angle_beta   90.00
_cell.angle_gamma   90.00
#
_symmetry.space_group_name_H-M   'P 1'
#
loop_
_entity.id
_entity.type
_entity.pdbx_description
1 polymer ?
#
loop_
_entity_poly.entity_id
_entity_poly.type
_entity_poly.pdbx_seq_one_letter_code
_entity_poly.pdbx_strand_id
1 'polypeptide(L)'
;TEGNMTLQGPDLTPFQQAKQIRSVFFNSEGGKKFSWSMQISVVDMDPAIMELVIDIDGQVLRYAHGPDRPLKVTWPGPRNGSMAEITASPRIRQDTSTLLTGGPWALFHLLDAGMVQETAVRGRQLVEYDFDGRRVVLEITAGRDFNPVSRELLQNFSCPARAL
;
A
#
# COMPACT_ATOMS: atom_id res chain seq x y z
N THR A 1 40.77 -17.16 37.80
CA THR A 1 40.01 -17.72 36.65
C THR A 1 38.94 -16.72 36.29
N GLU A 2 39.31 -15.73 35.48
CA GLU A 2 38.37 -14.71 35.01
C GLU A 2 37.55 -15.31 33.86
N GLY A 3 36.25 -15.49 34.11
CA GLY A 3 35.32 -16.00 33.12
C GLY A 3 35.20 -15.02 31.97
N ASN A 4 35.51 -15.48 30.76
CA ASN A 4 35.32 -14.75 29.53
C ASN A 4 33.83 -14.49 29.32
N MET A 5 33.33 -13.37 29.83
CA MET A 5 31.97 -12.91 29.63
C MET A 5 31.90 -12.36 28.21
N THR A 6 31.58 -13.22 27.24
CA THR A 6 31.15 -12.76 25.93
C THR A 6 29.89 -11.93 26.12
N LEU A 7 30.04 -10.60 26.15
CA LEU A 7 28.93 -9.67 26.02
C LEU A 7 28.27 -9.97 24.66
N GLN A 8 27.21 -10.77 24.66
CA GLN A 8 26.34 -10.87 23.50
C GLN A 8 25.79 -9.47 23.28
N GLY A 9 26.23 -8.82 22.20
CA GLY A 9 25.72 -7.50 21.83
C GLY A 9 24.19 -7.55 21.67
N PRO A 10 23.51 -6.41 21.77
CA PRO A 10 22.06 -6.35 21.61
C PRO A 10 21.64 -6.96 20.27
N ASP A 11 20.47 -7.62 20.26
CA ASP A 11 19.89 -8.19 19.04
C ASP A 11 19.84 -7.14 17.92
N LEU A 12 20.45 -7.47 16.79
CA LEU A 12 20.57 -6.57 15.63
C LEU A 12 19.35 -6.65 14.70
N THR A 13 18.51 -7.69 14.83
CA THR A 13 17.30 -7.88 14.02
C THR A 13 16.38 -6.65 13.99
N PRO A 14 16.01 -6.00 15.12
CA PRO A 14 15.16 -4.80 15.09
C PRO A 14 15.81 -3.63 14.35
N PHE A 15 17.14 -3.49 14.40
CA PHE A 15 17.86 -2.43 13.67
C PHE A 15 17.89 -2.71 12.16
N GLN A 16 18.02 -3.98 11.76
CA GLN A 16 17.94 -4.38 10.36
C GLN A 16 16.53 -4.12 9.80
N GLN A 17 15.48 -4.48 10.54
CA GLN A 17 14.09 -4.18 10.17
C GLN A 17 13.85 -2.66 10.08
N ALA A 18 14.29 -1.88 11.07
CA ALA A 18 14.17 -0.42 11.06
C ALA A 18 14.89 0.21 9.86
N LYS A 19 16.08 -0.29 9.51
CA LYS A 19 16.82 0.16 8.31
C LYS A 19 16.03 -0.14 7.04
N GLN A 20 15.39 -1.31 6.95
CA GLN A 20 14.57 -1.68 5.80
C GLN A 20 13.31 -0.80 5.69
N ILE A 21 12.56 -0.60 6.78
CA ILE A 21 11.42 0.33 6.85
C ILE A 21 11.86 1.72 6.38
N ARG A 22 13.00 2.23 6.89
CA ARG A 22 13.53 3.53 6.51
C ARG A 22 13.85 3.62 5.01
N SER A 23 14.44 2.58 4.42
CA SER A 23 14.75 2.58 2.99
C SER A 23 13.52 2.61 2.09
N VAL A 24 12.40 2.06 2.55
CA VAL A 24 11.15 1.98 1.77
C VAL A 24 10.31 3.25 1.96
N PHE A 25 10.07 3.64 3.22
CA PHE A 25 9.07 4.66 3.57
C PHE A 25 9.67 6.02 3.96
N PHE A 26 10.98 6.12 4.16
CA PHE A 26 11.66 7.35 4.58
C PHE A 26 12.85 7.64 3.64
N ASN A 27 12.64 7.46 2.34
CA ASN A 27 13.65 7.73 1.31
C ASN A 27 13.62 9.19 0.81
N SER A 28 12.59 9.97 1.18
CA SER A 28 12.47 11.39 0.85
C SER A 28 12.94 12.31 1.99
N GLU A 29 13.26 13.58 1.68
CA GLU A 29 13.61 14.63 2.66
C GLU A 29 14.67 14.18 3.71
N GLY A 30 15.68 13.40 3.29
CA GLY A 30 16.72 12.89 4.20
C GLY A 30 16.23 11.84 5.21
N GLY A 31 15.04 11.30 5.00
CA GLY A 31 14.40 10.29 5.86
C GLY A 31 13.77 10.83 7.13
N LYS A 32 13.37 12.11 7.11
CA LYS A 32 12.68 12.77 8.23
C LYS A 32 11.17 12.66 8.16
N LYS A 33 10.61 12.35 6.99
CA LYS A 33 9.17 12.19 6.78
C LYS A 33 8.87 10.87 6.10
N PHE A 34 7.73 10.32 6.48
CA PHE A 34 7.13 9.21 5.77
C PHE A 34 6.70 9.68 4.37
N SER A 35 7.10 8.95 3.35
CA SER A 35 6.63 9.12 1.98
C SER A 35 6.78 7.81 1.23
N TRP A 36 5.76 7.46 0.47
CA TRP A 36 5.75 6.27 -0.35
C TRP A 36 5.12 6.56 -1.71
N SER A 37 5.76 6.13 -2.78
CA SER A 37 5.27 6.34 -4.14
C SER A 37 4.96 5.03 -4.84
N MET A 38 3.84 5.01 -5.54
CA MET A 38 3.39 3.87 -6.33
C MET A 38 2.70 4.33 -7.62
N GLN A 39 2.46 3.40 -8.53
CA GLN A 39 1.62 3.55 -9.70
C GLN A 39 0.43 2.61 -9.58
N ILE A 40 -0.75 3.08 -9.97
CA ILE A 40 -1.99 2.29 -9.99
C ILE A 40 -2.56 2.31 -11.41
N SER A 41 -2.83 1.14 -11.98
CA SER A 41 -3.54 0.99 -13.27
C SER A 41 -4.71 0.01 -13.13
N VAL A 42 -5.69 0.13 -14.02
CA VAL A 42 -6.83 -0.79 -14.10
C VAL A 42 -6.50 -1.84 -15.16
N VAL A 43 -6.34 -3.09 -14.72
CA VAL A 43 -5.99 -4.22 -15.61
C VAL A 43 -7.23 -4.87 -16.18
N ASP A 44 -8.24 -5.05 -15.33
CA ASP A 44 -9.50 -5.69 -15.69
C ASP A 44 -10.64 -5.05 -14.90
N MET A 45 -11.81 -4.93 -15.53
CA MET A 45 -12.98 -4.30 -14.95
C MET A 45 -14.23 -4.92 -15.56
N ASP A 46 -15.15 -5.37 -14.70
CA ASP A 46 -16.43 -5.90 -15.12
C ASP A 46 -17.15 -4.90 -16.05
N PRO A 47 -17.65 -5.32 -17.24
CA PRO A 47 -18.36 -4.44 -18.17
C PRO A 47 -19.60 -3.76 -17.58
N ALA A 48 -20.20 -4.31 -16.53
CA ALA A 48 -21.30 -3.68 -15.80
C ALA A 48 -20.86 -2.47 -14.97
N ILE A 49 -19.55 -2.28 -14.73
CA ILE A 49 -18.97 -1.05 -14.21
C ILE A 49 -18.64 -0.14 -15.39
N MET A 50 -19.35 0.98 -15.51
CA MET A 50 -19.17 1.98 -16.56
C MET A 50 -18.05 2.97 -16.24
N GLU A 51 -17.86 3.30 -14.96
CA GLU A 51 -16.78 4.19 -14.49
C GLU A 51 -16.25 3.68 -13.15
N LEU A 52 -14.93 3.64 -13.01
CA LEU A 52 -14.21 3.44 -11.77
C LEU A 52 -13.49 4.73 -11.38
N VAL A 53 -13.70 5.19 -10.15
CA VAL A 53 -13.02 6.35 -9.58
C VAL A 53 -12.16 5.89 -8.41
N ILE A 54 -10.87 6.17 -8.46
CA ILE A 54 -9.91 5.89 -7.38
C ILE A 54 -9.40 7.24 -6.88
N ASP A 55 -9.66 7.60 -5.62
CA ASP A 55 -9.13 8.81 -4.96
C ASP A 55 -8.20 8.39 -3.82
N ILE A 56 -6.90 8.61 -4.00
CA ILE A 56 -5.90 8.40 -2.96
C ILE A 56 -5.43 9.77 -2.45
N ASP A 57 -5.99 10.19 -1.32
CA ASP A 57 -5.62 11.42 -0.62
C ASP A 57 -5.69 12.70 -1.49
N GLY A 58 -6.62 12.77 -2.43
CA GLY A 58 -6.79 13.87 -3.38
C GLY A 58 -6.12 13.63 -4.75
N GLN A 59 -5.48 12.49 -4.96
CA GLN A 59 -4.93 12.08 -6.26
C GLN A 59 -5.89 11.11 -6.94
N VAL A 60 -6.52 11.55 -8.03
CA VAL A 60 -7.70 10.88 -8.60
C VAL A 60 -7.39 10.25 -9.96
N LEU A 61 -7.79 8.98 -10.12
CA LEU A 61 -7.89 8.27 -11.41
C LEU A 61 -9.36 8.03 -11.72
N ARG A 62 -9.77 8.36 -12.95
CA ARG A 62 -11.08 8.00 -13.51
C ARG A 62 -10.86 7.08 -14.70
N TYR A 63 -11.48 5.91 -14.69
CA TYR A 63 -11.35 4.91 -15.73
C TYR A 63 -12.72 4.47 -16.23
N ALA A 64 -12.91 4.42 -17.54
CA ALA A 64 -14.17 4.05 -18.18
C ALA A 64 -13.91 3.27 -19.47
N HIS A 65 -13.33 2.06 -19.34
CA HIS A 65 -12.98 1.16 -20.45
C HIS A 65 -12.11 1.82 -21.54
N GLY A 66 -11.27 2.77 -21.11
CA GLY A 66 -10.33 3.48 -21.97
C GLY A 66 -8.99 2.75 -22.08
N PRO A 67 -8.01 3.34 -22.81
CA PRO A 67 -6.64 2.86 -22.76
C PRO A 67 -6.12 2.91 -21.32
N ASP A 68 -5.28 1.94 -20.95
CA ASP A 68 -4.64 1.92 -19.64
C ASP A 68 -3.80 3.19 -19.44
N ARG A 69 -3.98 3.84 -18.29
CA ARG A 69 -3.30 5.06 -17.87
C ARG A 69 -2.96 4.96 -16.39
N PRO A 70 -1.72 4.56 -16.05
CA PRO A 70 -1.30 4.49 -14.67
C PRO A 70 -1.34 5.85 -13.97
N LEU A 71 -1.98 5.92 -12.81
CA LEU A 71 -1.89 7.05 -11.89
C LEU A 71 -0.67 6.90 -11.00
N LYS A 72 0.23 7.88 -11.02
CA LYS A 72 1.29 7.99 -10.02
C LYS A 72 0.72 8.59 -8.73
N VAL A 73 0.89 7.87 -7.62
CA VAL A 73 0.41 8.24 -6.29
C VAL A 73 1.60 8.43 -5.35
N THR A 74 1.53 9.46 -4.51
CA THR A 74 2.41 9.63 -3.34
C THR A 74 1.56 9.63 -2.07
N TRP A 75 1.97 8.88 -1.06
CA TRP A 75 1.31 8.81 0.25
C TRP A 75 2.28 9.20 1.37
N PRO A 76 1.89 10.11 2.29
CA PRO A 76 0.74 11.01 2.24
C PRO A 76 0.70 11.88 0.97
N GLY A 77 -0.50 12.19 0.51
CA GLY A 77 -0.75 13.06 -0.63
C GLY A 77 -1.15 14.48 -0.21
N PRO A 78 -1.80 15.23 -1.10
CA PRO A 78 -2.22 16.62 -0.84
C PRO A 78 -3.15 16.82 0.36
N ARG A 79 -3.85 15.77 0.83
CA ARG A 79 -4.77 15.81 1.98
C ARG A 79 -4.16 15.21 3.25
N ASN A 80 -2.83 15.18 3.35
CA ASN A 80 -2.06 14.75 4.53
C ASN A 80 -2.30 13.30 4.97
N GLY A 81 -2.64 12.41 4.03
CA GLY A 81 -2.74 10.98 4.26
C GLY A 81 -3.95 10.62 5.11
N SER A 82 -5.12 11.14 4.77
CA SER A 82 -6.33 11.03 5.58
C SER A 82 -7.38 10.07 5.02
N MET A 83 -7.36 9.79 3.72
CA MET A 83 -8.36 8.93 3.09
C MET A 83 -7.84 8.19 1.84
N ALA A 84 -8.48 7.06 1.54
CA ALA A 84 -8.33 6.37 0.27
C ALA A 84 -9.66 5.71 -0.12
N GLU A 85 -10.12 5.91 -1.35
CA GLU A 85 -11.44 5.50 -1.83
C GLU A 85 -11.37 4.86 -3.23
N ILE A 86 -12.15 3.79 -3.44
CA ILE A 86 -12.50 3.25 -4.75
C ILE A 86 -14.01 3.23 -4.89
N THR A 87 -14.54 3.82 -5.96
CA THR A 87 -15.96 3.87 -6.28
C THR A 87 -16.21 3.27 -7.67
N ALA A 88 -17.14 2.31 -7.75
CA ALA A 88 -17.63 1.71 -8.99
C ALA A 88 -19.03 2.25 -9.35
N SER A 89 -19.18 2.68 -10.60
CA SER A 89 -20.43 3.21 -11.16
C SER A 89 -20.96 2.31 -12.29
N PRO A 90 -22.27 2.11 -12.45
CA PRO A 90 -23.35 2.63 -11.61
C PRO A 90 -23.31 2.04 -10.20
N ARG A 91 -23.76 2.85 -9.23
CA ARG A 91 -23.86 2.44 -7.84
C ARG A 91 -25.09 1.55 -7.70
N ILE A 92 -24.88 0.28 -7.38
CA ILE A 92 -25.98 -0.67 -7.12
C ILE A 92 -26.49 -0.44 -5.69
N ARG A 93 -25.58 -0.43 -4.71
CA ARG A 93 -25.80 0.11 -3.36
C ARG A 93 -24.59 0.93 -2.93
N GLN A 94 -24.78 1.87 -2.02
CA GLN A 94 -23.73 2.81 -1.64
C GLN A 94 -22.57 2.13 -0.89
N ASP A 95 -22.91 1.21 0.01
CA ASP A 95 -21.98 0.47 0.89
C ASP A 95 -21.16 -0.59 0.16
N THR A 96 -21.63 -1.04 -1.00
CA THR A 96 -21.01 -2.12 -1.77
C THR A 96 -20.44 -1.67 -3.11
N SER A 97 -20.79 -0.47 -3.58
CA SER A 97 -20.18 0.17 -4.76
C SER A 97 -19.07 1.17 -4.41
N THR A 98 -18.83 1.40 -3.12
CA THR A 98 -17.72 2.23 -2.63
C THR A 98 -16.97 1.52 -1.53
N LEU A 99 -15.66 1.46 -1.67
CA LEU A 99 -14.73 1.10 -0.64
C LEU A 99 -14.00 2.36 -0.17
N LEU A 100 -14.31 2.83 1.04
CA LEU A 100 -13.71 4.02 1.63
C LEU A 100 -12.97 3.64 2.91
N THR A 101 -11.74 4.11 3.04
CA THR A 101 -10.91 3.98 4.24
C THR A 101 -10.43 5.34 4.70
N GLY A 102 -10.24 5.49 6.01
CA GLY A 102 -9.90 6.77 6.64
C GLY A 102 -8.76 6.66 7.65
N GLY A 103 -8.21 7.81 8.00
CA GLY A 103 -7.13 7.96 8.97
C GLY A 103 -5.72 7.86 8.37
N PRO A 104 -4.68 7.97 9.21
CA PRO A 104 -3.27 8.04 8.79
C PRO A 104 -2.75 6.83 7.99
N TRP A 105 -3.49 5.72 8.03
CA TRP A 105 -3.17 4.45 7.38
C TRP A 105 -4.22 4.06 6.32
N ALA A 106 -5.07 4.99 5.89
CA ALA A 106 -6.19 4.70 4.98
C ALA A 106 -5.73 3.95 3.72
N LEU A 107 -4.71 4.43 3.02
CA LEU A 107 -4.20 3.74 1.82
C LEU A 107 -3.89 2.28 2.09
N PHE A 108 -3.20 1.98 3.18
CA PHE A 108 -2.87 0.61 3.50
C PHE A 108 -4.14 -0.21 3.79
N HIS A 109 -5.15 0.37 4.44
CA HIS A 109 -6.39 -0.35 4.72
C HIS A 109 -7.17 -0.62 3.43
N LEU A 110 -7.10 0.29 2.47
CA LEU A 110 -7.66 0.08 1.14
C LEU A 110 -6.99 -1.11 0.44
N LEU A 111 -5.66 -1.18 0.49
CA LEU A 111 -4.89 -2.29 -0.08
C LEU A 111 -5.23 -3.64 0.57
N ASP A 112 -5.40 -3.67 1.90
CA ASP A 112 -5.76 -4.86 2.66
C ASP A 112 -7.19 -5.36 2.39
N ALA A 113 -8.09 -4.46 1.96
CA ALA A 113 -9.46 -4.80 1.66
C ALA A 113 -9.61 -5.54 0.32
N GLY A 114 -8.58 -5.51 -0.53
CA GLY A 114 -8.54 -6.25 -1.78
C GLY A 114 -7.88 -7.63 -1.64
N MET A 115 -8.22 -8.54 -2.54
CA MET A 115 -7.60 -9.86 -2.61
C MET A 115 -6.34 -9.80 -3.46
N VAL A 116 -5.19 -10.06 -2.83
CA VAL A 116 -3.88 -10.07 -3.47
C VAL A 116 -3.71 -11.34 -4.31
N GLN A 117 -3.40 -11.18 -5.60
CA GLN A 117 -3.13 -12.32 -6.50
C GLN A 117 -1.62 -12.59 -6.60
N GLU A 118 -1.21 -13.84 -6.69
CA GLU A 118 0.22 -14.14 -6.86
C GLU A 118 0.76 -13.60 -8.20
N THR A 119 1.95 -13.02 -8.17
CA THR A 119 2.65 -12.52 -9.34
C THR A 119 4.12 -12.89 -9.28
N ALA A 120 4.66 -13.34 -10.41
CA ALA A 120 6.08 -13.68 -10.54
C ALA A 120 6.99 -12.44 -10.63
N VAL A 121 6.42 -11.25 -10.82
CA VAL A 121 7.16 -10.00 -11.05
C VAL A 121 7.28 -9.22 -9.74
N ARG A 122 8.51 -9.06 -9.24
CA ARG A 122 8.77 -8.23 -8.05
C ARG A 122 8.42 -6.76 -8.29
N GLY A 123 7.87 -6.11 -7.25
CA GLY A 123 7.49 -4.70 -7.28
C GLY A 123 6.20 -4.41 -8.05
N ARG A 124 5.57 -5.43 -8.65
CA ARG A 124 4.25 -5.37 -9.27
C ARG A 124 3.32 -6.27 -8.46
N GLN A 125 2.10 -5.83 -8.21
CA GLN A 125 1.11 -6.59 -7.47
C GLN A 125 -0.26 -6.43 -8.14
N LEU A 126 -0.97 -7.54 -8.33
CA LEU A 126 -2.36 -7.52 -8.75
C LEU A 126 -3.25 -7.62 -7.51
N VAL A 127 -4.24 -6.74 -7.43
CA VAL A 127 -5.20 -6.68 -6.32
C VAL A 127 -6.62 -6.64 -6.88
N GLU A 128 -7.43 -7.59 -6.47
CA GLU A 128 -8.80 -7.75 -6.89
C GLU A 128 -9.77 -7.14 -5.86
N TYR A 129 -10.76 -6.40 -6.33
CA TYR A 129 -11.85 -5.84 -5.54
C TYR A 129 -13.19 -6.33 -6.09
N ASP A 130 -14.13 -6.61 -5.19
CA ASP A 130 -15.50 -6.99 -5.53
C ASP A 130 -16.46 -5.86 -5.15
N PHE A 131 -17.31 -5.47 -6.12
CA PHE A 131 -18.36 -4.46 -5.93
C PHE A 131 -19.73 -5.04 -6.29
N ASP A 132 -20.30 -5.82 -5.38
CA ASP A 132 -21.55 -6.61 -5.56
C ASP A 132 -21.43 -7.69 -6.64
N GLY A 133 -20.36 -8.49 -6.62
CA GLY A 133 -20.11 -9.51 -7.65
C GLY A 133 -19.53 -8.94 -8.95
N ARG A 134 -19.31 -7.63 -9.03
CA ARG A 134 -18.63 -6.98 -10.16
C ARG A 134 -17.17 -6.79 -9.81
N ARG A 135 -16.31 -7.47 -10.55
CA ARG A 135 -14.88 -7.54 -10.28
C ARG A 135 -14.11 -6.36 -10.87
N VAL A 136 -13.11 -5.89 -10.14
CA VAL A 136 -12.08 -4.95 -10.62
C VAL A 136 -10.71 -5.48 -10.23
N VAL A 137 -9.77 -5.53 -11.18
CA VAL A 137 -8.38 -5.88 -10.91
C VAL A 137 -7.51 -4.66 -11.15
N LEU A 138 -6.84 -4.23 -10.08
CA LEU A 138 -5.85 -3.16 -10.14
C LEU A 138 -4.45 -3.75 -10.16
N GLU A 139 -3.58 -3.13 -10.95
CA GLU A 139 -2.14 -3.32 -10.84
C GLU A 139 -1.53 -2.19 -10.03
N ILE A 140 -0.70 -2.58 -9.07
CA ILE A 140 0.01 -1.67 -8.19
C ILE A 140 1.49 -1.93 -8.37
N THR A 141 2.21 -0.90 -8.82
CA THR A 141 3.66 -0.98 -9.02
C THR A 141 4.38 -0.01 -8.08
N ALA A 142 5.38 -0.49 -7.36
CA ALA A 142 6.25 0.31 -6.50
C ALA A 142 7.73 0.03 -6.80
N GLY A 143 8.63 0.66 -6.03
CA GLY A 143 10.07 0.46 -6.15
C GLY A 143 10.46 -1.02 -6.07
N ARG A 144 11.44 -1.44 -6.90
CA ARG A 144 11.78 -2.84 -7.18
C ARG A 144 12.12 -3.72 -5.97
N ASP A 145 12.44 -3.12 -4.82
CA ASP A 145 12.88 -3.82 -3.61
C ASP A 145 11.77 -4.03 -2.58
N PHE A 146 10.52 -3.64 -2.89
CA PHE A 146 9.40 -3.72 -1.95
C PHE A 146 8.14 -4.28 -2.62
N ASN A 147 7.46 -5.20 -1.93
CA ASN A 147 6.11 -5.60 -2.32
C ASN A 147 5.14 -4.50 -1.87
N PRO A 148 4.46 -3.79 -2.80
CA PRO A 148 3.63 -2.64 -2.48
C PRO A 148 2.46 -2.96 -1.54
N VAL A 149 2.03 -4.22 -1.46
CA VAL A 149 0.90 -4.63 -0.63
C VAL A 149 1.35 -5.37 0.64
N SER A 150 2.62 -5.75 0.74
CA SER A 150 3.10 -6.42 1.96
C SER A 150 3.22 -5.42 3.11
N ARG A 151 2.45 -5.65 4.17
CA ARG A 151 2.56 -4.93 5.44
C ARG A 151 3.54 -5.57 6.41
N GLU A 152 4.13 -6.70 6.07
CA GLU A 152 5.00 -7.49 6.95
C GLU A 152 6.11 -6.65 7.60
N LEU A 153 6.68 -5.71 6.84
CA LEU A 153 7.71 -4.81 7.32
C LEU A 153 7.24 -3.88 8.44
N LEU A 154 5.99 -3.44 8.40
CA LEU A 154 5.41 -2.52 9.40
C LEU A 154 4.74 -3.28 10.55
N GLN A 155 4.11 -4.42 10.26
CA GLN A 155 3.37 -5.21 11.26
C GLN A 155 4.28 -6.02 12.19
N ASN A 156 5.42 -6.51 11.67
CA ASN A 156 6.33 -7.37 12.44
C ASN A 156 7.43 -6.59 13.17
N PHE A 157 7.37 -5.26 13.15
CA PHE A 157 8.33 -4.44 13.88
C PHE A 157 7.95 -4.35 15.36
N SER A 158 8.89 -4.70 16.23
CA SER A 158 8.78 -4.50 17.67
C SER A 158 9.95 -3.69 18.16
N CYS A 159 9.68 -2.72 19.05
CA CYS A 159 10.74 -1.99 19.72
C CYS A 159 11.56 -2.95 20.58
N PRO A 160 12.89 -2.93 20.47
CA PRO A 160 13.72 -3.76 21.34
C PRO A 160 13.43 -3.42 22.80
N ALA A 161 13.29 -4.46 23.64
CA ALA A 161 13.33 -4.26 25.07
C ALA A 161 14.67 -3.58 25.44
N ARG A 162 14.61 -2.64 26.38
CA ARG A 162 15.69 -1.75 26.83
C ARG A 162 17.09 -2.36 26.60
N ALA A 163 17.95 -1.65 25.88
CA ALA A 163 19.36 -2.01 25.78
C ALA A 163 19.97 -1.98 27.20
N LEU A 164 20.41 -3.13 27.68
CA LEU A 164 21.17 -3.27 28.92
C LEU A 164 22.65 -2.94 28.66
#